data_AF-A0A084JGE0-F1
#
_entry.id   AF-A0A084JGE0-F1
#
_cell.length_a   1.000
_cell.length_b   1.000
_cell.length_c   1.000
_cell.angle_alpha   90.00
_cell.angle_beta   90.00
_cell.angle_gamma   90.00
#
_symmetry.space_group_name_H-M   'P 1'
#
loop_
_entity.id
_entity.type
_entity.pdbx_description
1 polymer ?
#
loop_
_entity_poly.entity_id
_entity_poly.type
_entity_poly.pdbx_seq_one_letter_code
_entity_poly.pdbx_strand_id
1 'polypeptide(L)'
;MSGIVTIAINDKPQVLAVTPDRNKATGDVKAPEISIKMANIGNNPSVSLTLNKANGTAIYTDQPMSLKESASDGTTYAFSPKVLEDGNYNAQVTVVRGDKVSHTESWKFTIGKSSFTAYFGQLHGHTNYSDGSGSVKDGLNYLANIPEEDNVQFVSFTDHSNYFDTKDAPNPKEALNDPSLMTPGSRAIWEEYREQTRAFNETSSRKALSGFEMTWSGGPGHINTFGSAGLVSRNNTALNDKKNDAGMKAYYDILTADPDPLANLSQFNHPGKTFGTFSDFAYYTPARDAKMVLVEVGNGEGSIGSGGYFPSYNEYTKALDKAGIWHPPIIRITTKGVGEMRIRQEQLSSQMICQRPGF
;
A
#
# COMPACT_ATOMS: atom_id res chain seq x y z
N MET A 1 18.21 -22.16 -41.86
CA MET A 1 19.17 -21.13 -41.41
C MET A 1 19.23 -21.21 -39.89
N SER A 2 20.39 -21.51 -39.31
CA SER A 2 20.57 -21.47 -37.86
C SER A 2 20.90 -20.03 -37.47
N GLY A 3 19.99 -19.36 -36.78
CA GLY A 3 20.18 -17.99 -36.31
C GLY A 3 20.87 -18.00 -34.95
N ILE A 4 21.99 -17.28 -34.83
CA ILE A 4 22.61 -17.02 -33.53
C ILE A 4 21.74 -15.99 -32.81
N VAL A 5 21.19 -16.36 -31.66
CA VAL A 5 20.51 -15.45 -30.74
C VAL A 5 21.54 -15.00 -29.70
N THR A 6 21.80 -13.69 -29.64
CA THR A 6 22.64 -13.10 -28.60
C THR A 6 21.77 -12.75 -27.40
N ILE A 7 21.99 -13.41 -26.28
CA ILE A 7 21.33 -13.10 -25.00
C ILE A 7 22.30 -12.25 -24.18
N ALA A 8 21.88 -11.03 -23.82
CA ALA A 8 22.64 -10.19 -22.89
C ALA A 8 22.39 -10.66 -21.45
N ILE A 9 23.42 -11.18 -20.80
CA ILE A 9 23.36 -11.58 -19.38
C ILE A 9 23.92 -10.44 -18.53
N ASN A 10 23.21 -10.10 -17.46
CA ASN A 10 23.70 -9.13 -16.48
C ASN A 10 24.84 -9.75 -15.65
N ASP A 11 26.10 -9.49 -16.03
CA ASP A 11 27.30 -10.00 -15.35
C ASP A 11 27.69 -9.21 -14.07
N LYS A 12 26.80 -8.40 -13.52
CA LYS A 12 27.07 -7.75 -12.23
C LYS A 12 26.86 -8.73 -11.07
N PRO A 13 27.57 -8.55 -9.94
CA PRO A 13 27.18 -9.20 -8.69
C PRO A 13 25.70 -8.96 -8.39
N GLN A 14 25.01 -9.99 -7.91
CA GLN A 14 23.58 -9.95 -7.63
C GLN A 14 23.34 -10.15 -6.13
N VAL A 15 22.57 -9.26 -5.51
CA VAL A 15 22.19 -9.38 -4.10
C VAL A 15 20.98 -10.31 -3.98
N LEU A 16 21.09 -11.32 -3.14
CA LEU A 16 20.03 -12.29 -2.89
C LEU A 16 19.31 -12.00 -1.57
N ALA A 17 20.04 -11.62 -0.53
CA ALA A 17 19.48 -11.28 0.79
C ALA A 17 20.42 -10.37 1.58
N VAL A 18 19.88 -9.66 2.57
CA VAL A 18 20.65 -8.82 3.51
C VAL A 18 20.15 -9.04 4.93
N THR A 19 21.02 -8.93 5.92
CA THR A 19 20.65 -8.88 7.34
C THR A 19 21.28 -7.63 7.98
N PRO A 20 20.56 -6.87 8.84
CA PRO A 20 19.12 -6.95 9.06
C PRO A 20 18.32 -6.70 7.78
N ASP A 21 17.12 -7.27 7.70
CA ASP A 21 16.23 -7.09 6.55
C ASP A 21 15.92 -5.61 6.29
N ARG A 22 15.71 -5.28 5.02
CA ARG A 22 15.42 -3.91 4.57
C ARG A 22 14.23 -3.34 5.34
N ASN A 23 14.43 -2.18 5.94
CA ASN A 23 13.47 -1.42 6.73
C ASN A 23 12.88 -2.17 7.95
N LYS A 24 13.51 -3.25 8.40
CA LYS A 24 13.09 -3.95 9.63
C LYS A 24 13.81 -3.40 10.86
N ALA A 25 13.18 -3.65 12.01
CA ALA A 25 13.69 -3.29 13.31
C ALA A 25 14.29 -4.52 13.99
N THR A 26 15.44 -4.37 14.66
CA THR A 26 16.14 -5.47 15.33
C THR A 26 15.60 -5.75 16.74
N GLY A 27 14.66 -4.92 17.21
CA GLY A 27 14.05 -5.06 18.53
C GLY A 27 15.07 -4.89 19.63
N ASP A 28 15.20 -5.91 20.48
CA ASP A 28 16.11 -5.87 21.62
C ASP A 28 17.56 -6.22 21.22
N VAL A 29 17.81 -6.66 19.99
CA VAL A 29 19.16 -6.98 19.48
C VAL A 29 19.90 -5.69 19.09
N LYS A 30 20.84 -5.27 19.93
CA LYS A 30 21.63 -4.03 19.74
C LYS A 30 22.93 -4.21 18.97
N ALA A 31 23.39 -5.45 18.77
CA ALA A 31 24.57 -5.76 17.97
C ALA A 31 24.19 -6.83 16.92
N PRO A 32 23.26 -6.53 16.00
CA PRO A 32 22.85 -7.48 14.99
C PRO A 32 24.02 -7.78 14.05
N GLU A 33 24.14 -9.01 13.58
CA GLU A 33 25.01 -9.31 12.45
C GLU A 33 24.55 -8.50 11.23
N ILE A 34 25.50 -7.87 10.55
CA ILE A 34 25.26 -7.21 9.26
C ILE A 34 25.82 -8.13 8.19
N SER A 35 24.97 -8.66 7.32
CA SER A 35 25.39 -9.61 6.29
C SER A 35 24.74 -9.34 4.94
N ILE A 36 25.38 -9.86 3.90
CA ILE A 36 24.90 -9.83 2.52
C ILE A 36 25.12 -11.20 1.89
N LYS A 37 24.08 -11.79 1.31
CA LYS A 37 24.16 -13.00 0.48
C LYS A 37 24.12 -12.58 -0.98
N MET A 38 25.08 -13.02 -1.77
CA MET A 38 25.19 -12.64 -3.18
C MET A 38 25.54 -13.80 -4.12
N ALA A 39 25.18 -13.63 -5.38
CA ALA A 39 25.59 -14.47 -6.49
C ALA A 39 26.47 -13.69 -7.49
N ASN A 40 27.17 -14.41 -8.37
CA ASN A 40 28.05 -13.85 -9.40
C ASN A 40 29.18 -12.93 -8.87
N ILE A 41 29.83 -13.34 -7.78
CA ILE A 41 30.88 -12.56 -7.09
C ILE A 41 32.31 -12.98 -7.46
N GLY A 42 32.45 -13.90 -8.43
CA GLY A 42 33.74 -14.43 -8.85
C GLY A 42 34.49 -15.16 -7.73
N ASN A 43 35.80 -15.33 -7.92
CA ASN A 43 36.68 -15.95 -6.93
C ASN A 43 37.33 -14.86 -6.06
N ASN A 44 37.33 -15.06 -4.74
CA ASN A 44 37.98 -14.19 -3.73
C ASN A 44 37.67 -12.69 -3.90
N PRO A 45 36.39 -12.27 -3.89
CA PRO A 45 36.05 -10.85 -3.95
C PRO A 45 36.49 -10.11 -2.67
N SER A 46 36.73 -8.82 -2.81
CA SER A 46 36.84 -7.90 -1.68
C SER A 46 35.44 -7.42 -1.29
N VAL A 47 35.08 -7.56 -0.02
CA VAL A 47 33.76 -7.15 0.52
C VAL A 47 33.97 -6.23 1.71
N SER A 48 33.35 -5.06 1.67
CA SER A 48 33.51 -4.02 2.70
C SER A 48 32.18 -3.37 3.09
N LEU A 49 32.04 -3.01 4.36
CA LEU A 49 30.88 -2.36 4.96
C LEU A 49 31.20 -0.93 5.38
N THR A 50 30.35 -0.01 4.96
CA THR A 50 30.20 1.32 5.56
C THR A 50 28.82 1.40 6.22
N LEU A 51 28.78 1.77 7.50
CA LEU A 51 27.54 1.89 8.28
C LEU A 51 27.39 3.31 8.79
N ASN A 52 26.27 3.94 8.47
CA ASN A 52 25.95 5.30 8.90
C ASN A 52 24.65 5.32 9.70
N LYS A 53 24.54 6.24 10.67
CA LYS A 53 23.23 6.66 11.21
C LYS A 53 22.47 7.48 10.16
N ALA A 54 21.14 7.55 10.28
CA ALA A 54 20.29 8.29 9.34
C ALA A 54 20.59 9.79 9.24
N ASN A 55 21.20 10.38 10.27
CA ASN A 55 21.69 11.76 10.27
C ASN A 55 23.04 11.95 9.54
N GLY A 56 23.58 10.90 8.92
CA GLY A 56 24.85 10.91 8.20
C GLY A 56 26.09 10.66 9.07
N THR A 57 25.95 10.42 10.37
CA THR A 57 27.10 10.07 11.23
C THR A 57 27.63 8.68 10.87
N ALA A 58 28.88 8.60 10.43
CA ALA A 58 29.56 7.33 10.18
C ALA A 58 29.88 6.59 11.47
N ILE A 59 29.58 5.30 11.49
CA ILE A 59 29.85 4.36 12.60
C ILE A 59 30.99 3.42 12.22
N TYR A 60 30.92 2.90 10.99
CA TYR A 60 31.96 2.09 10.37
C TYR A 60 32.21 2.62 8.96
N THR A 61 33.47 2.63 8.54
CA THR A 61 33.87 3.02 7.18
C THR A 61 34.77 1.93 6.62
N ASP A 62 34.39 1.42 5.45
CA ASP A 62 35.12 0.44 4.63
C ASP A 62 35.68 -0.75 5.44
N GLN A 63 34.89 -1.25 6.40
CA GLN A 63 35.29 -2.36 7.23
C GLN A 63 35.23 -3.67 6.44
N PRO A 64 36.29 -4.49 6.43
CA PRO A 64 36.25 -5.76 5.73
C PRO A 64 35.20 -6.69 6.34
N MET A 65 34.44 -7.37 5.48
CA MET A 65 33.50 -8.41 5.90
C MET A 65 34.14 -9.79 5.72
N SER A 66 33.80 -10.71 6.62
CA SER A 66 34.32 -12.07 6.60
C SER A 66 33.40 -12.99 5.81
N LEU A 67 33.97 -13.93 5.07
CA LEU A 67 33.21 -15.04 4.49
C LEU A 67 32.56 -15.85 5.60
N LYS A 68 31.23 -15.94 5.58
CA LYS A 68 30.45 -16.71 6.55
C LYS A 68 30.05 -18.07 5.98
N GLU A 69 29.57 -18.09 4.74
CA GLU A 69 29.07 -19.29 4.09
C GLU A 69 29.26 -19.20 2.59
N SER A 70 29.53 -20.33 1.94
CA SER A 70 29.48 -20.45 0.48
C SER A 70 28.66 -21.69 0.12
N ALA A 71 27.52 -21.47 -0.53
CA ALA A 71 26.61 -22.50 -0.98
C ALA A 71 26.43 -22.44 -2.51
N SER A 72 25.79 -23.45 -3.10
CA SER A 72 25.54 -23.50 -4.54
C SER A 72 24.62 -22.38 -5.04
N ASP A 73 23.78 -21.85 -4.16
CA ASP A 73 22.80 -20.79 -4.45
C ASP A 73 23.32 -19.38 -4.08
N GLY A 74 24.54 -19.25 -3.55
CA GLY A 74 25.15 -17.95 -3.23
C GLY A 74 26.17 -18.00 -2.10
N THR A 75 26.86 -16.89 -1.90
CA THR A 75 27.89 -16.73 -0.87
C THR A 75 27.52 -15.58 0.07
N THR A 76 27.69 -15.80 1.37
CA THR A 76 27.34 -14.85 2.42
C THR A 76 28.59 -14.28 3.07
N TYR A 77 28.65 -12.95 3.15
CA TYR A 77 29.65 -12.20 3.91
C TYR A 77 29.00 -11.51 5.09
N ALA A 78 29.67 -11.48 6.24
CA ALA A 78 29.13 -10.94 7.47
C ALA A 78 30.14 -10.04 8.23
N PHE A 79 29.59 -9.11 8.99
CA PHE A 79 30.30 -8.25 9.93
C PHE A 79 29.53 -8.21 11.25
N SER A 80 30.24 -8.37 12.36
CA SER A 80 29.66 -8.28 13.71
C SER A 80 30.01 -6.90 14.30
N PRO A 81 29.05 -5.97 14.37
CA PRO A 81 29.29 -4.66 14.98
C PRO A 81 29.40 -4.77 16.50
N LYS A 82 29.90 -3.71 17.13
CA LYS A 82 29.71 -3.48 18.56
C LYS A 82 28.24 -3.14 18.85
N VAL A 83 27.87 -3.08 20.13
CA VAL A 83 26.57 -2.59 20.56
C VAL A 83 26.31 -1.20 19.96
N LEU A 84 25.18 -1.08 19.26
CA LEU A 84 24.70 0.13 18.63
C LEU A 84 23.57 0.75 19.48
N GLU A 85 23.43 2.06 19.38
CA GLU A 85 22.32 2.79 19.99
C GLU A 85 21.04 2.64 19.16
N ASP A 86 19.89 2.86 19.79
CA ASP A 86 18.61 2.87 19.10
C ASP A 86 18.57 3.98 18.04
N GLY A 87 18.03 3.64 16.87
CA GLY A 87 17.91 4.58 15.77
C GLY A 87 17.91 3.93 14.41
N ASN A 88 17.80 4.76 13.38
CA ASN A 88 17.82 4.34 11.98
C ASN A 88 19.24 4.35 11.44
N TYR A 89 19.60 3.30 10.73
CA TYR A 89 20.91 3.07 10.15
C TYR A 89 20.79 2.81 8.64
N ASN A 90 21.86 3.12 7.91
CA ASN A 90 22.04 2.81 6.50
C ASN A 90 23.34 2.01 6.35
N ALA A 91 23.23 0.73 6.00
CA ALA A 91 24.36 -0.11 5.64
C ALA A 91 24.61 0.02 4.14
N GLN A 92 25.88 0.20 3.79
CA GLN A 92 26.37 0.17 2.43
C GLN A 92 27.44 -0.90 2.34
N VAL A 93 27.19 -1.93 1.54
CA VAL A 93 28.17 -2.99 1.30
C VAL A 93 28.65 -2.91 -0.14
N THR A 94 29.97 -2.77 -0.29
CA THR A 94 30.64 -2.74 -1.58
C THR A 94 31.38 -4.05 -1.80
N VAL A 95 31.11 -4.68 -2.93
CA VAL A 95 31.77 -5.89 -3.39
C VAL A 95 32.54 -5.61 -4.67
N VAL A 96 33.80 -6.01 -4.69
CA VAL A 96 34.69 -5.86 -5.83
C VAL A 96 35.25 -7.23 -6.21
N ARG A 97 34.90 -7.70 -7.41
CA ARG A 97 35.43 -8.94 -8.00
C ARG A 97 36.90 -8.80 -8.35
N GLY A 98 37.58 -9.93 -8.54
CA GLY A 98 38.98 -9.96 -9.01
C GLY A 98 39.20 -9.30 -10.38
N ASP A 99 38.18 -9.24 -11.24
CA ASP A 99 38.19 -8.54 -12.53
C ASP A 99 37.80 -7.05 -12.43
N LYS A 100 37.67 -6.53 -11.19
CA LYS A 100 37.33 -5.14 -10.86
C LYS A 100 35.88 -4.73 -11.17
N VAL A 101 35.01 -5.67 -11.55
CA VAL A 101 33.56 -5.39 -11.56
C VAL A 101 33.10 -5.20 -10.13
N SER A 102 32.45 -4.06 -9.86
CA SER A 102 31.98 -3.71 -8.53
C SER A 102 30.47 -3.56 -8.46
N HIS A 103 29.90 -3.87 -7.31
CA HIS A 103 28.51 -3.58 -6.97
C HIS A 103 28.45 -3.04 -5.53
N THR A 104 27.61 -2.05 -5.33
CA THR A 104 27.36 -1.47 -4.01
C THR A 104 25.86 -1.56 -3.73
N GLU A 105 25.52 -2.29 -2.67
CA GLU A 105 24.16 -2.35 -2.16
C GLU A 105 24.02 -1.40 -0.98
N SER A 106 22.90 -0.70 -0.88
CA SER A 106 22.60 0.15 0.28
C SER A 106 21.20 -0.12 0.79
N TRP A 107 21.07 -0.33 2.09
CA TRP A 107 19.76 -0.56 2.71
C TRP A 107 19.67 0.03 4.11
N LYS A 108 18.43 0.34 4.50
CA LYS A 108 18.12 0.91 5.81
C LYS A 108 17.58 -0.17 6.74
N PHE A 109 17.82 -0.01 8.03
CA PHE A 109 17.21 -0.79 9.11
C PHE A 109 17.19 0.03 10.41
N THR A 110 16.47 -0.45 11.41
CA THR A 110 16.36 0.21 12.73
C THR A 110 16.99 -0.67 13.80
N ILE A 111 17.94 -0.12 14.55
CA ILE A 111 18.34 -0.69 15.84
C ILE A 111 17.30 -0.28 16.88
N GLY A 112 16.80 -1.23 17.65
CA GLY A 112 15.69 -0.97 18.55
C GLY A 112 14.34 -1.27 17.94
N LYS A 113 13.29 -0.67 18.51
CA LYS A 113 11.92 -0.80 18.01
C LYS A 113 11.66 0.34 17.03
N SER A 114 11.12 0.02 15.85
CA SER A 114 10.66 1.06 14.94
C SER A 114 9.42 1.75 15.50
N SER A 115 9.35 3.09 15.35
CA SER A 115 8.12 3.85 15.63
C SER A 115 7.03 3.59 14.58
N PHE A 116 7.41 3.13 13.38
CA PHE A 116 6.52 2.90 12.25
C PHE A 116 6.86 1.61 11.52
N THR A 117 5.85 0.82 11.18
CA THR A 117 6.00 -0.36 10.32
C THR A 117 5.38 -0.02 8.99
N ALA A 118 6.18 -0.10 7.91
CA ALA A 118 5.65 -0.01 6.56
C ALA A 118 4.86 -1.29 6.25
N TYR A 119 3.66 -1.12 5.71
CA TYR A 119 2.83 -2.20 5.20
C TYR A 119 2.58 -1.96 3.72
N PHE A 120 2.60 -3.03 2.93
CA PHE A 120 2.33 -3.00 1.50
C PHE A 120 1.10 -3.84 1.20
N GLY A 121 0.31 -3.39 0.24
CA GLY A 121 -0.95 -4.03 -0.08
C GLY A 121 -1.70 -3.28 -1.17
N GLN A 122 -2.84 -3.84 -1.56
CA GLN A 122 -3.75 -3.28 -2.55
C GLN A 122 -5.03 -2.81 -1.86
N LEU A 123 -5.51 -1.60 -2.14
CA LEU A 123 -6.74 -1.04 -1.57
C LEU A 123 -7.90 -0.97 -2.56
N HIS A 124 -7.65 -1.28 -3.83
CA HIS A 124 -8.65 -1.22 -4.89
C HIS A 124 -8.61 -2.54 -5.68
N GLY A 125 -9.67 -3.35 -5.55
CA GLY A 125 -9.78 -4.63 -6.25
C GLY A 125 -11.21 -5.14 -6.27
N HIS A 126 -11.57 -5.87 -7.34
CA HIS A 126 -12.93 -6.32 -7.60
C HIS A 126 -13.01 -7.84 -7.58
N THR A 127 -14.19 -8.36 -7.24
CA THR A 127 -14.52 -9.78 -7.22
C THR A 127 -15.74 -10.05 -8.10
N ASN A 128 -16.21 -11.30 -8.09
CA ASN A 128 -17.44 -11.70 -8.77
C ASN A 128 -18.73 -11.10 -8.17
N TYR A 129 -18.64 -10.32 -7.08
CA TYR A 129 -19.78 -9.51 -6.61
C TYR A 129 -20.01 -8.26 -7.47
N SER A 130 -19.04 -7.84 -8.28
CA SER A 130 -19.24 -6.82 -9.31
C SER A 130 -18.73 -7.26 -10.68
N ASP A 131 -17.67 -6.63 -11.19
CA ASP A 131 -17.12 -6.86 -12.53
C ASP A 131 -15.74 -7.55 -12.51
N GLY A 132 -15.26 -7.94 -11.32
CA GLY A 132 -14.05 -8.72 -11.16
C GLY A 132 -14.23 -10.22 -11.40
N SER A 133 -13.11 -10.93 -11.45
CA SER A 133 -13.07 -12.39 -11.56
C SER A 133 -12.68 -13.04 -10.22
N GLY A 134 -13.27 -14.20 -9.93
CA GLY A 134 -13.00 -14.94 -8.69
C GLY A 134 -13.80 -14.41 -7.50
N SER A 135 -13.96 -15.24 -6.48
CA SER A 135 -14.68 -14.87 -5.26
C SER A 135 -13.80 -14.12 -4.26
N VAL A 136 -14.42 -13.44 -3.29
CA VAL A 136 -13.72 -12.90 -2.11
C VAL A 136 -12.85 -13.97 -1.46
N LYS A 137 -13.38 -15.19 -1.29
CA LYS A 137 -12.65 -16.34 -0.76
C LYS A 137 -11.41 -16.69 -1.58
N ASP A 138 -11.49 -16.67 -2.92
CA ASP A 138 -10.35 -16.93 -3.79
C ASP A 138 -9.26 -15.88 -3.62
N GLY A 139 -9.65 -14.60 -3.57
CA GLY A 139 -8.73 -13.49 -3.31
C GLY A 139 -8.07 -13.57 -1.94
N LEU A 140 -8.81 -13.95 -0.90
CA LEU A 140 -8.27 -14.16 0.45
C LEU A 140 -7.32 -15.35 0.52
N ASN A 141 -7.65 -16.46 -0.13
CA ASN A 141 -6.77 -17.62 -0.26
C ASN A 141 -5.49 -17.25 -1.00
N TYR A 142 -5.59 -16.49 -2.09
CA TYR A 142 -4.43 -15.97 -2.78
C TYR A 142 -3.57 -15.12 -1.83
N LEU A 143 -4.18 -14.14 -1.15
CA LEU A 143 -3.48 -13.29 -0.18
C LEU A 143 -2.79 -14.12 0.90
N ALA A 144 -3.36 -15.22 1.42
CA ALA A 144 -2.69 -16.07 2.40
C ALA A 144 -1.43 -16.76 1.87
N ASN A 145 -1.39 -17.05 0.56
CA ASN A 145 -0.35 -17.87 -0.06
C ASN A 145 0.66 -17.08 -0.90
N ILE A 146 0.55 -15.75 -0.99
CA ILE A 146 1.61 -14.90 -1.58
C ILE A 146 2.94 -15.21 -0.85
N PRO A 147 4.06 -15.41 -1.56
CA PRO A 147 5.36 -15.62 -0.93
C PRO A 147 5.74 -14.48 0.05
N GLU A 148 6.53 -14.75 1.08
CA GLU A 148 6.90 -13.72 2.08
C GLU A 148 7.80 -12.64 1.46
N GLU A 149 8.63 -13.03 0.49
CA GLU A 149 9.55 -12.16 -0.26
C GLU A 149 8.83 -11.09 -1.10
N ASP A 150 7.59 -11.34 -1.52
CA ASP A 150 6.76 -10.38 -2.24
C ASP A 150 6.23 -9.27 -1.32
N ASN A 151 6.41 -9.43 0.00
CA ASN A 151 6.20 -8.41 1.01
C ASN A 151 4.80 -7.76 0.95
N VAL A 152 3.75 -8.53 0.65
CA VAL A 152 2.35 -8.09 0.72
C VAL A 152 1.75 -8.44 2.09
N GLN A 153 1.12 -7.46 2.75
CA GLN A 153 0.50 -7.62 4.08
C GLN A 153 -1.00 -7.39 4.10
N PHE A 154 -1.57 -6.66 3.14
CA PHE A 154 -3.01 -6.44 3.15
C PHE A 154 -3.65 -6.35 1.77
N VAL A 155 -4.96 -6.57 1.74
CA VAL A 155 -5.82 -6.29 0.58
C VAL A 155 -7.10 -5.59 1.03
N SER A 156 -7.71 -4.81 0.16
CA SER A 156 -9.13 -4.48 0.23
C SER A 156 -9.80 -4.90 -1.05
N PHE A 157 -10.96 -5.52 -0.91
CA PHE A 157 -11.90 -5.69 -2.02
C PHE A 157 -12.89 -4.53 -1.93
N THR A 158 -13.15 -3.89 -3.05
CA THR A 158 -13.97 -2.68 -3.19
C THR A 158 -14.89 -2.81 -4.41
N ASP A 159 -15.66 -3.88 -4.45
CA ASP A 159 -16.63 -4.12 -5.53
C ASP A 159 -17.59 -2.93 -5.74
N HIS A 160 -18.02 -2.73 -6.98
CA HIS A 160 -18.95 -1.66 -7.33
C HIS A 160 -20.28 -1.80 -6.56
N SER A 161 -20.56 -0.84 -5.68
CA SER A 161 -21.73 -0.86 -4.78
C SER A 161 -23.08 -1.04 -5.48
N ASN A 162 -23.20 -0.59 -6.75
CA ASN A 162 -24.44 -0.69 -7.52
C ASN A 162 -24.76 -2.12 -7.99
N TYR A 163 -23.89 -3.09 -7.73
CA TYR A 163 -24.15 -4.53 -7.96
C TYR A 163 -24.72 -5.20 -6.71
N PHE A 164 -24.63 -4.54 -5.54
CA PHE A 164 -25.18 -5.05 -4.28
C PHE A 164 -26.66 -4.71 -4.13
N ASP A 165 -27.20 -3.80 -4.92
CA ASP A 165 -28.62 -3.42 -4.92
C ASP A 165 -29.12 -3.18 -6.37
N THR A 166 -30.37 -2.76 -6.52
CA THR A 166 -30.99 -2.56 -7.83
C THR A 166 -31.58 -1.16 -7.97
N LYS A 167 -31.87 -0.74 -9.20
CA LYS A 167 -32.57 0.54 -9.45
C LYS A 167 -33.99 0.58 -8.91
N ASP A 168 -34.66 -0.57 -8.84
CA ASP A 168 -36.03 -0.69 -8.36
C ASP A 168 -36.11 -0.80 -6.83
N ALA A 169 -35.03 -1.27 -6.21
CA ALA A 169 -34.87 -1.35 -4.76
C ALA A 169 -33.45 -0.93 -4.35
N PRO A 170 -33.10 0.37 -4.47
CA PRO A 170 -31.82 0.86 -4.03
C PRO A 170 -31.80 1.02 -2.51
N ASN A 171 -30.63 0.90 -1.90
CA ASN A 171 -30.50 1.25 -0.49
C ASN A 171 -30.81 2.75 -0.28
N PRO A 172 -31.53 3.13 0.79
CA PRO A 172 -31.67 4.53 1.16
C PRO A 172 -30.32 5.10 1.58
N LYS A 173 -30.13 6.40 1.44
CA LYS A 173 -28.82 7.05 1.64
C LYS A 173 -28.30 6.91 3.08
N GLU A 174 -29.21 6.81 4.04
CA GLU A 174 -28.94 6.61 5.47
C GLU A 174 -28.34 5.22 5.75
N ALA A 175 -28.53 4.26 4.83
CA ALA A 175 -28.08 2.88 5.01
C ALA A 175 -26.57 2.72 5.12
N LEU A 176 -25.78 3.72 4.71
CA LEU A 176 -24.32 3.70 4.90
C LEU A 176 -23.95 3.61 6.38
N ASN A 177 -24.68 4.35 7.22
CA ASN A 177 -24.43 4.47 8.66
C ASN A 177 -25.44 3.65 9.50
N ASP A 178 -26.55 3.21 8.90
CA ASP A 178 -27.52 2.31 9.53
C ASP A 178 -27.81 1.10 8.62
N PRO A 179 -27.06 0.00 8.75
CA PRO A 179 -27.24 -1.18 7.89
C PRO A 179 -28.60 -1.85 8.04
N SER A 180 -29.38 -1.52 9.08
CA SER A 180 -30.76 -2.05 9.23
C SER A 180 -31.71 -1.51 8.14
N LEU A 181 -31.36 -0.38 7.52
CA LEU A 181 -32.11 0.25 6.44
C LEU A 181 -31.77 -0.30 5.05
N MET A 182 -30.74 -1.14 4.92
CA MET A 182 -30.41 -1.79 3.66
C MET A 182 -31.54 -2.73 3.23
N THR A 183 -31.69 -2.89 1.92
CA THR A 183 -32.59 -3.93 1.41
C THR A 183 -32.10 -5.32 1.85
N PRO A 184 -32.98 -6.30 2.11
CA PRO A 184 -32.56 -7.62 2.60
C PRO A 184 -31.53 -8.32 1.70
N GLY A 185 -31.71 -8.22 0.37
CA GLY A 185 -30.77 -8.81 -0.59
C GLY A 185 -29.39 -8.14 -0.54
N SER A 186 -29.36 -6.81 -0.53
CA SER A 186 -28.11 -6.06 -0.41
C SER A 186 -27.39 -6.32 0.90
N ARG A 187 -28.15 -6.38 2.00
CA ARG A 187 -27.61 -6.64 3.34
C ARG A 187 -26.99 -8.03 3.43
N ALA A 188 -27.65 -9.06 2.89
CA ALA A 188 -27.12 -10.41 2.89
C ALA A 188 -25.77 -10.50 2.18
N ILE A 189 -25.64 -9.88 0.99
CA ILE A 189 -24.37 -9.86 0.24
C ILE A 189 -23.29 -9.11 1.03
N TRP A 190 -23.61 -7.93 1.58
CA TRP A 190 -22.65 -7.13 2.34
C TRP A 190 -22.19 -7.81 3.64
N GLU A 191 -23.11 -8.46 4.36
CA GLU A 191 -22.80 -9.24 5.57
C GLU A 191 -21.89 -10.42 5.24
N GLU A 192 -22.18 -11.18 4.18
CA GLU A 192 -21.34 -12.29 3.72
C GLU A 192 -19.93 -11.81 3.35
N TYR A 193 -19.84 -10.73 2.57
CA TYR A 193 -18.59 -10.10 2.15
C TYR A 193 -17.71 -9.73 3.36
N ARG A 194 -18.30 -9.03 4.33
CA ARG A 194 -17.60 -8.58 5.54
C ARG A 194 -17.19 -9.76 6.41
N GLU A 195 -18.05 -10.77 6.55
CA GLU A 195 -17.75 -11.94 7.36
C GLU A 195 -16.57 -12.73 6.81
N GLN A 196 -16.46 -12.89 5.49
CA GLN A 196 -15.29 -13.52 4.87
C GLN A 196 -13.98 -12.78 5.22
N THR A 197 -13.98 -11.44 5.14
CA THR A 197 -12.80 -10.65 5.54
C THR A 197 -12.49 -10.73 7.03
N ARG A 198 -13.52 -10.80 7.89
CA ARG A 198 -13.37 -10.93 9.35
C ARG A 198 -12.75 -12.28 9.71
N ALA A 199 -13.34 -13.38 9.24
CA ALA A 199 -12.87 -14.73 9.52
C ALA A 199 -11.42 -14.94 9.05
N PHE A 200 -11.05 -14.38 7.90
CA PHE A 200 -9.65 -14.36 7.45
C PHE A 200 -8.73 -13.63 8.43
N ASN A 201 -9.14 -12.45 8.92
CA ASN A 201 -8.32 -11.63 9.81
C ASN A 201 -8.07 -12.25 11.20
N GLU A 202 -8.93 -13.16 11.64
CA GLU A 202 -8.79 -13.91 12.89
C GLU A 202 -7.66 -14.94 12.85
N THR A 203 -7.38 -15.50 11.68
CA THR A 203 -6.43 -16.61 11.52
C THR A 203 -5.17 -16.22 10.74
N SER A 204 -5.23 -15.15 9.94
CA SER A 204 -4.14 -14.73 9.07
C SER A 204 -3.22 -13.67 9.71
N SER A 205 -1.92 -13.79 9.44
CA SER A 205 -0.92 -12.74 9.71
C SER A 205 -1.08 -11.54 8.78
N ARG A 206 -1.67 -11.75 7.60
CA ARG A 206 -2.09 -10.71 6.65
C ARG A 206 -3.48 -10.20 7.01
N LYS A 207 -3.90 -9.09 6.38
CA LYS A 207 -5.21 -8.49 6.67
C LYS A 207 -6.01 -8.16 5.43
N ALA A 208 -7.32 -8.33 5.54
CA ALA A 208 -8.29 -7.96 4.53
C ALA A 208 -9.20 -6.85 5.08
N LEU A 209 -9.51 -5.89 4.23
CA LEU A 209 -10.40 -4.78 4.53
C LEU A 209 -11.64 -4.89 3.63
N SER A 210 -12.82 -4.83 4.25
CA SER A 210 -14.07 -4.65 3.50
C SER A 210 -14.25 -3.19 3.13
N GLY A 211 -14.57 -2.97 1.86
CA GLY A 211 -14.98 -1.70 1.32
C GLY A 211 -15.85 -1.91 0.08
N PHE A 212 -16.30 -0.81 -0.50
CA PHE A 212 -17.04 -0.80 -1.76
C PHE A 212 -16.62 0.41 -2.58
N GLU A 213 -16.86 0.36 -3.89
CA GLU A 213 -16.69 1.51 -4.77
C GLU A 213 -18.05 2.16 -5.09
N MET A 214 -18.17 3.45 -4.78
CA MET A 214 -19.23 4.32 -5.29
C MET A 214 -18.81 4.84 -6.67
N THR A 215 -19.44 4.33 -7.71
CA THR A 215 -19.00 4.51 -9.11
C THR A 215 -19.98 5.38 -9.88
N TRP A 216 -19.72 6.66 -10.12
CA TRP A 216 -20.62 7.49 -10.94
C TRP A 216 -20.26 7.42 -12.44
N SER A 217 -20.88 6.51 -13.21
CA SER A 217 -20.62 6.40 -14.65
C SER A 217 -20.93 7.72 -15.40
N GLY A 218 -19.91 8.32 -16.02
CA GLY A 218 -20.02 9.64 -16.65
C GLY A 218 -20.33 10.79 -15.69
N GLY A 219 -20.03 10.60 -14.40
CA GLY A 219 -20.22 11.57 -13.34
C GLY A 219 -18.88 12.11 -12.82
N PRO A 220 -18.83 12.57 -11.56
CA PRO A 220 -17.69 13.34 -11.06
C PRO A 220 -16.44 12.52 -10.76
N GLY A 221 -16.52 11.20 -10.61
CA GLY A 221 -15.39 10.35 -10.21
C GLY A 221 -15.89 9.04 -9.62
N HIS A 222 -15.00 8.21 -9.08
CA HIS A 222 -15.36 7.04 -8.27
C HIS A 222 -14.67 7.08 -6.89
N ILE A 223 -15.33 6.57 -5.86
CA ILE A 223 -14.81 6.63 -4.48
C ILE A 223 -14.86 5.26 -3.84
N ASN A 224 -13.70 4.75 -3.39
CA ASN A 224 -13.69 3.63 -2.46
C ASN A 224 -14.01 4.13 -1.06
N THR A 225 -14.82 3.38 -0.32
CA THR A 225 -15.11 3.63 1.08
C THR A 225 -14.87 2.36 1.89
N PHE A 226 -14.09 2.50 2.96
CA PHE A 226 -13.61 1.44 3.82
C PHE A 226 -14.21 1.58 5.21
N GLY A 227 -14.41 0.45 5.90
CA GLY A 227 -14.83 0.44 7.30
C GLY A 227 -16.24 1.02 7.54
N SER A 228 -17.09 1.09 6.50
CA SER A 228 -18.49 1.48 6.64
C SER A 228 -19.31 0.37 7.31
N ALA A 229 -20.38 0.77 8.00
CA ALA A 229 -21.30 -0.17 8.63
C ALA A 229 -22.19 -0.85 7.58
N GLY A 230 -22.82 -0.06 6.71
CA GLY A 230 -23.56 -0.52 5.54
C GLY A 230 -22.91 -0.07 4.24
N LEU A 231 -23.71 -0.06 3.17
CA LEU A 231 -23.32 0.47 1.86
C LEU A 231 -24.50 1.20 1.22
N VAL A 232 -24.16 2.12 0.33
CA VAL A 232 -25.09 2.81 -0.56
C VAL A 232 -24.54 2.79 -1.97
N SER A 233 -25.40 3.02 -2.95
CA SER A 233 -24.98 3.00 -4.36
C SER A 233 -25.62 4.13 -5.16
N ARG A 234 -25.12 4.32 -6.38
CA ARG A 234 -25.72 5.21 -7.37
C ARG A 234 -27.09 4.73 -7.87
N ASN A 235 -27.57 3.55 -7.51
CA ASN A 235 -28.92 3.14 -7.87
C ASN A 235 -29.95 4.03 -7.13
N ASN A 236 -29.57 4.63 -6.00
CA ASN A 236 -30.35 5.67 -5.34
C ASN A 236 -30.33 6.97 -6.16
N THR A 237 -31.50 7.48 -6.54
CA THR A 237 -31.61 8.65 -7.44
C THR A 237 -30.99 9.93 -6.87
N ALA A 238 -31.07 10.14 -5.56
CA ALA A 238 -30.44 11.31 -4.92
C ALA A 238 -28.91 11.19 -4.96
N LEU A 239 -28.37 10.00 -4.76
CA LEU A 239 -26.93 9.74 -4.85
C LEU A 239 -26.44 9.71 -6.29
N ASN A 240 -27.29 9.42 -7.27
CA ASN A 240 -26.92 9.42 -8.69
C ASN A 240 -26.99 10.80 -9.37
N ASP A 241 -27.48 11.83 -8.69
CA ASP A 241 -27.72 13.12 -9.32
C ASP A 241 -26.41 13.81 -9.73
N LYS A 242 -26.12 13.79 -11.02
CA LYS A 242 -24.89 14.38 -11.60
C LYS A 242 -25.03 15.88 -11.84
N LYS A 243 -26.23 16.45 -11.70
CA LYS A 243 -26.43 17.88 -11.91
C LYS A 243 -25.67 18.65 -10.84
N ASN A 244 -24.65 19.39 -11.25
CA ASN A 244 -23.77 20.14 -10.35
C ASN A 244 -23.23 19.27 -9.20
N ASP A 245 -22.93 17.99 -9.47
CA ASP A 245 -22.40 17.03 -8.48
C ASP A 245 -23.26 16.83 -7.23
N ALA A 246 -24.59 17.00 -7.33
CA ALA A 246 -25.50 16.89 -6.19
C ALA A 246 -25.37 15.55 -5.44
N GLY A 247 -25.25 14.45 -6.18
CA GLY A 247 -25.06 13.10 -5.64
C GLY A 247 -23.73 12.90 -4.93
N MET A 248 -22.62 13.45 -5.46
CA MET A 248 -21.32 13.40 -4.78
C MET A 248 -21.31 14.22 -3.50
N LYS A 249 -21.93 15.41 -3.50
CA LYS A 249 -22.09 16.23 -2.28
C LYS A 249 -22.94 15.51 -1.24
N ALA A 250 -24.05 14.90 -1.66
CA ALA A 250 -24.88 14.10 -0.77
C ALA A 250 -24.09 12.91 -0.19
N TYR A 251 -23.26 12.25 -1.01
CA TYR A 251 -22.39 11.17 -0.54
C TYR A 251 -21.39 11.67 0.51
N TYR A 252 -20.69 12.77 0.25
CA TYR A 252 -19.81 13.40 1.23
C TYR A 252 -20.51 13.71 2.55
N ASP A 253 -21.73 14.26 2.49
CA ASP A 253 -22.48 14.60 3.71
C ASP A 253 -22.76 13.35 4.55
N ILE A 254 -23.09 12.20 3.93
CA ILE A 254 -23.33 10.93 4.62
C ILE A 254 -22.04 10.35 5.20
N LEU A 255 -20.91 10.42 4.49
CA LEU A 255 -19.60 10.01 5.01
C LEU A 255 -19.29 10.75 6.31
N THR A 256 -19.53 12.07 6.32
CA THR A 256 -19.25 12.94 7.47
C THR A 256 -20.28 12.88 8.60
N ALA A 257 -21.44 12.28 8.34
CA ALA A 257 -22.49 12.14 9.35
C ALA A 257 -22.14 11.09 10.43
N ASP A 258 -21.22 10.16 10.13
CA ASP A 258 -20.71 9.21 11.13
C ASP A 258 -19.60 9.89 11.98
N PRO A 259 -19.83 10.08 13.30
CA PRO A 259 -18.86 10.73 14.17
C PRO A 259 -17.64 9.86 14.50
N ASP A 260 -17.65 8.55 14.21
CA ASP A 260 -16.47 7.71 14.40
C ASP A 260 -15.38 8.13 13.39
N PRO A 261 -14.21 8.60 13.85
CA PRO A 261 -13.13 9.02 12.94
C PRO A 261 -12.56 7.88 12.09
N LEU A 262 -12.91 6.62 12.37
CA LEU A 262 -12.42 5.44 11.64
C LEU A 262 -13.48 4.84 10.70
N ALA A 263 -14.72 5.32 10.77
CA ALA A 263 -15.79 4.91 9.88
C ALA A 263 -15.75 5.71 8.57
N ASN A 264 -16.15 5.07 7.47
CA ASN A 264 -16.34 5.69 6.16
C ASN A 264 -15.08 6.36 5.57
N LEU A 265 -13.90 5.91 5.95
CA LEU A 265 -12.64 6.39 5.36
C LEU A 265 -12.64 6.06 3.87
N SER A 266 -12.22 7.01 3.05
CA SER A 266 -12.50 6.99 1.63
C SER A 266 -11.32 7.46 0.79
N GLN A 267 -11.28 6.97 -0.45
CA GLN A 267 -10.24 7.23 -1.43
C GLN A 267 -10.85 7.81 -2.71
N PHE A 268 -10.21 8.84 -3.25
CA PHE A 268 -10.43 9.28 -4.63
C PHE A 268 -9.77 8.28 -5.57
N ASN A 269 -10.58 7.50 -6.31
CA ASN A 269 -10.06 6.48 -7.20
C ASN A 269 -9.70 7.08 -8.56
N HIS A 270 -8.53 6.69 -9.06
CA HIS A 270 -7.99 6.99 -10.38
C HIS A 270 -8.51 8.30 -11.03
N PRO A 271 -8.37 9.47 -10.36
CA PRO A 271 -8.84 10.74 -10.89
C PRO A 271 -8.21 11.03 -12.25
N GLY A 272 -9.00 11.49 -13.19
CA GLY A 272 -8.50 11.85 -14.50
C GLY A 272 -9.57 12.02 -15.55
N LYS A 273 -9.12 12.20 -16.79
CA LYS A 273 -9.99 12.50 -17.93
C LYS A 273 -11.07 11.43 -18.18
N THR A 274 -10.77 10.17 -17.89
CA THR A 274 -11.66 9.04 -18.21
C THR A 274 -12.79 8.91 -17.20
N PHE A 275 -12.48 9.02 -15.90
CA PHE A 275 -13.41 8.64 -14.82
C PHE A 275 -13.95 9.83 -14.03
N GLY A 276 -13.36 11.02 -14.21
CA GLY A 276 -13.74 12.25 -13.50
C GLY A 276 -12.61 12.78 -12.61
N THR A 277 -12.65 14.07 -12.30
CA THR A 277 -11.65 14.77 -11.47
C THR A 277 -12.22 15.26 -10.15
N PHE A 278 -13.42 14.81 -9.78
CA PHE A 278 -14.16 15.25 -8.59
C PHE A 278 -14.42 16.77 -8.60
N SER A 279 -14.73 17.29 -9.79
CA SER A 279 -14.81 18.73 -10.07
C SER A 279 -13.52 19.44 -9.66
N ASP A 280 -12.40 18.87 -10.10
CA ASP A 280 -11.04 19.23 -9.72
C ASP A 280 -10.81 19.24 -8.20
N PHE A 281 -11.29 18.22 -7.48
CA PHE A 281 -11.24 18.14 -6.00
C PHE A 281 -11.92 19.34 -5.30
N ALA A 282 -13.07 19.79 -5.83
CA ALA A 282 -13.88 20.83 -5.21
C ALA A 282 -14.56 20.37 -3.91
N TYR A 283 -15.32 21.28 -3.29
CA TYR A 283 -16.21 20.98 -2.15
C TYR A 283 -15.51 20.51 -0.87
N TYR A 284 -14.29 20.94 -0.63
CA TYR A 284 -13.63 20.68 0.64
C TYR A 284 -14.39 21.25 1.85
N THR A 285 -14.38 20.47 2.91
CA THR A 285 -14.50 20.93 4.29
C THR A 285 -13.54 20.10 5.17
N PRO A 286 -13.11 20.59 6.34
CA PRO A 286 -12.30 19.78 7.27
C PRO A 286 -12.95 18.44 7.63
N ALA A 287 -14.28 18.40 7.74
CA ALA A 287 -15.03 17.17 8.01
C ALA A 287 -14.92 16.17 6.85
N ARG A 288 -15.00 16.65 5.60
CA ARG A 288 -14.87 15.79 4.41
C ARG A 288 -13.45 15.27 4.26
N ASP A 289 -12.43 16.07 4.54
CA ASP A 289 -11.01 15.67 4.50
C ASP A 289 -10.65 14.65 5.56
N ALA A 290 -11.25 14.74 6.75
CA ALA A 290 -11.13 13.67 7.75
C ALA A 290 -11.68 12.31 7.26
N LYS A 291 -12.49 12.28 6.20
CA LYS A 291 -13.03 11.05 5.59
C LYS A 291 -12.33 10.70 4.27
N MET A 292 -12.03 11.67 3.40
CA MET A 292 -11.35 11.44 2.11
C MET A 292 -9.83 11.48 2.29
N VAL A 293 -9.27 10.38 2.76
CA VAL A 293 -7.89 10.30 3.24
C VAL A 293 -6.89 9.79 2.19
N LEU A 294 -7.34 9.40 0.99
CA LEU A 294 -6.47 8.83 -0.03
C LEU A 294 -6.78 9.37 -1.44
N VAL A 295 -5.74 9.45 -2.27
CA VAL A 295 -5.84 9.72 -3.71
C VAL A 295 -5.02 8.66 -4.43
N GLU A 296 -5.66 7.93 -5.32
CA GLU A 296 -4.99 6.92 -6.12
C GLU A 296 -4.18 7.59 -7.25
N VAL A 297 -2.88 7.31 -7.31
CA VAL A 297 -1.95 7.97 -8.24
C VAL A 297 -1.64 7.14 -9.48
N GLY A 298 -2.02 5.87 -9.45
CA GLY A 298 -1.87 4.93 -10.55
C GLY A 298 -2.78 3.74 -10.31
N ASN A 299 -3.61 3.43 -11.31
CA ASN A 299 -4.61 2.37 -11.24
C ASN A 299 -4.52 1.51 -12.50
N GLY A 300 -4.99 0.27 -12.41
CA GLY A 300 -5.25 -0.56 -13.58
C GLY A 300 -4.59 -1.93 -13.53
N GLU A 301 -4.99 -2.78 -14.48
CA GLU A 301 -4.67 -4.22 -14.50
C GLU A 301 -3.29 -4.52 -15.10
N GLY A 302 -2.64 -3.52 -15.70
CA GLY A 302 -1.39 -3.69 -16.43
C GLY A 302 -0.19 -3.03 -15.76
N SER A 303 1.01 -3.39 -16.24
CA SER A 303 2.26 -2.76 -15.80
C SER A 303 2.24 -1.24 -16.04
N ILE A 304 3.01 -0.50 -15.25
CA ILE A 304 3.18 0.96 -15.41
C ILE A 304 3.53 1.27 -16.87
N GLY A 305 2.74 2.17 -17.48
CA GLY A 305 2.92 2.59 -18.87
C GLY A 305 2.25 1.69 -19.93
N SER A 306 1.58 0.61 -19.52
CA SER A 306 0.75 -0.20 -20.42
C SER A 306 -0.60 0.49 -20.70
N GLY A 307 -1.31 0.04 -21.74
CA GLY A 307 -2.63 0.58 -22.08
C GLY A 307 -3.73 0.33 -21.03
N GLY A 308 -3.50 -0.64 -20.13
CA GLY A 308 -4.38 -0.92 -18.99
C GLY A 308 -3.98 -0.19 -17.71
N TYR A 309 -2.98 0.71 -17.75
CA TYR A 309 -2.53 1.51 -16.62
C TYR A 309 -2.95 2.98 -16.79
N PHE A 310 -3.61 3.51 -15.77
CA PHE A 310 -4.19 4.85 -15.72
C PHE A 310 -3.40 5.72 -14.71
N PRO A 311 -2.40 6.49 -15.16
CA PRO A 311 -1.66 7.39 -14.29
C PRO A 311 -2.50 8.61 -13.90
N SER A 312 -2.48 8.94 -12.61
CA SER A 312 -3.18 10.10 -12.02
C SER A 312 -2.21 11.07 -11.33
N TYR A 313 -0.93 11.06 -11.72
CA TYR A 313 0.14 11.81 -11.06
C TYR A 313 -0.14 13.31 -10.94
N ASN A 314 -0.63 13.93 -12.01
CA ASN A 314 -0.97 15.37 -12.00
C ASN A 314 -2.18 15.67 -11.13
N GLU A 315 -3.12 14.72 -11.01
CA GLU A 315 -4.29 14.89 -10.15
C GLU A 315 -3.92 14.78 -8.68
N TYR A 316 -2.94 13.94 -8.32
CA TYR A 316 -2.34 13.97 -6.98
C TYR A 316 -1.73 15.33 -6.65
N THR A 317 -0.94 15.89 -7.56
CA THR A 317 -0.37 17.23 -7.36
C THR A 317 -1.47 18.28 -7.26
N LYS A 318 -2.57 18.22 -8.03
CA LYS A 318 -3.69 19.16 -7.88
C LYS A 318 -4.44 19.00 -6.55
N ALA A 319 -4.68 17.76 -6.13
CA ALA A 319 -5.32 17.45 -4.84
C ALA A 319 -4.48 17.98 -3.69
N LEU A 320 -3.15 17.82 -3.79
CA LEU A 320 -2.19 18.51 -2.94
C LEU A 320 -2.30 20.00 -3.16
N ASP A 321 -1.85 20.61 -4.27
CA ASP A 321 -1.76 22.05 -4.61
C ASP A 321 -2.98 22.92 -4.31
N LYS A 322 -4.16 22.33 -4.14
CA LYS A 322 -5.20 22.94 -3.29
C LYS A 322 -4.74 23.05 -1.80
N ALA A 323 -3.43 23.12 -1.51
CA ALA A 323 -2.65 22.53 -0.40
C ALA A 323 -2.70 23.25 0.93
N GLY A 324 -3.87 23.72 1.33
CA GLY A 324 -4.17 23.91 2.74
C GLY A 324 -5.33 23.04 3.21
N ILE A 325 -5.79 22.11 2.37
CA ILE A 325 -7.19 21.67 2.34
C ILE A 325 -7.20 20.14 2.40
N TRP A 326 -6.90 19.41 1.32
CA TRP A 326 -6.90 17.94 1.35
C TRP A 326 -5.53 17.37 1.79
N HIS A 327 -5.50 16.63 2.89
CA HIS A 327 -4.28 16.06 3.46
C HIS A 327 -4.33 14.53 3.41
N PRO A 328 -3.82 13.87 2.35
CA PRO A 328 -3.65 12.42 2.39
C PRO A 328 -2.61 12.09 3.49
N PRO A 329 -3.01 11.53 4.64
CA PRO A 329 -2.11 11.33 5.77
C PRO A 329 -1.25 10.08 5.53
N ILE A 330 -0.20 9.95 6.34
CA ILE A 330 0.48 8.67 6.54
C ILE A 330 -0.52 7.73 7.20
N ILE A 331 -0.93 6.67 6.49
CA ILE A 331 -1.86 5.64 6.99
C ILE A 331 -1.19 4.91 8.15
N ARG A 332 -1.70 5.07 9.38
CA ARG A 332 -1.34 4.20 10.48
C ARG A 332 -2.34 3.05 10.55
N ILE A 333 -1.89 1.87 10.14
CA ILE A 333 -2.61 0.63 10.37
C ILE A 333 -2.35 0.23 11.83
N THR A 334 -3.37 0.35 12.68
CA THR A 334 -3.29 -0.11 14.07
C THR A 334 -4.07 -1.41 14.24
N THR A 335 -3.44 -2.42 14.83
CA THR A 335 -4.14 -3.60 15.36
C THR A 335 -4.45 -3.32 16.82
N LYS A 336 -5.72 -3.47 17.23
CA LYS A 336 -6.10 -3.39 18.64
C LYS A 336 -6.64 -4.76 19.03
N GLY A 337 -5.74 -5.64 19.48
CA GLY A 337 -6.09 -7.03 19.80
C GLY A 337 -6.28 -7.92 18.56
N VAL A 338 -6.60 -9.18 18.83
CA VAL A 338 -6.80 -10.22 17.82
C VAL A 338 -8.01 -9.86 16.94
N GLY A 339 -7.81 -9.65 15.64
CA GLY A 339 -8.90 -9.67 14.65
C GLY A 339 -9.37 -8.34 14.02
N GLU A 340 -8.92 -7.16 14.44
CA GLU A 340 -9.33 -5.88 13.79
C GLU A 340 -8.15 -5.04 13.29
N MET A 341 -8.15 -4.75 11.98
CA MET A 341 -7.27 -3.76 11.34
C MET A 341 -8.03 -2.44 11.23
N ARG A 342 -7.52 -1.36 11.85
CA ARG A 342 -8.13 -0.02 11.76
C ARG A 342 -7.14 0.96 11.12
N ILE A 343 -7.60 1.69 10.10
CA ILE A 343 -6.87 2.81 9.51
C ILE A 343 -7.07 4.03 10.41
N ARG A 344 -6.00 4.62 10.95
CA ARG A 344 -6.05 5.89 11.71
C ARG A 344 -5.37 7.01 10.94
N GLN A 345 -5.97 8.20 10.99
CA GLN A 345 -5.35 9.47 10.62
C GLN A 345 -4.53 10.00 11.81
N GLU A 346 -3.28 10.40 11.58
CA GLU A 346 -2.51 11.25 12.50
C GLU A 346 -2.17 12.56 11.78
N GLN A 347 -2.51 13.71 12.38
CA GLN A 347 -2.05 15.02 11.91
C GLN A 347 -0.57 15.17 12.25
N LEU A 348 0.30 15.13 11.23
CA LEU A 348 1.66 15.64 11.36
C LEU A 348 1.64 17.15 11.11
N SER A 349 2.05 17.91 12.12
CA SER A 349 2.40 19.32 11.94
C SER A 349 3.59 19.40 10.98
N SER A 350 3.33 19.89 9.78
CA SER A 350 4.27 20.55 8.86
C SER A 350 5.76 20.21 9.01
N GLN A 351 6.22 19.06 8.47
CA GLN A 351 7.60 18.92 7.99
C GLN A 351 7.66 18.00 6.75
N MET A 352 7.91 18.64 5.60
CA MET A 352 8.32 18.07 4.31
C MET A 352 9.33 16.93 4.44
N ILE A 353 9.18 15.86 3.64
CA ILE A 353 10.28 15.32 2.81
C ILE A 353 9.70 14.85 1.47
N CYS A 354 9.79 15.71 0.46
CA CYS A 354 9.86 15.30 -0.94
C CYS A 354 11.23 14.68 -1.17
N GLN A 355 11.31 13.37 -1.42
CA GLN A 355 12.49 12.77 -2.05
C GLN A 355 12.09 12.29 -3.44
N ARG A 356 12.46 13.08 -4.45
CA ARG A 356 12.59 12.62 -5.84
C ARG A 356 13.62 11.48 -5.86
N PRO A 357 13.35 10.37 -6.56
CA PRO A 357 14.42 9.60 -7.18
C PRO A 357 14.60 10.14 -8.61
N GLY A 358 15.75 10.76 -8.85
CA GLY A 358 16.25 10.96 -10.20
C GLY A 358 16.97 9.70 -10.67
N PHE A 359 16.75 9.38 -11.95
CA PHE A 359 17.35 8.36 -12.80
C PHE A 359 16.79 6.93 -12.71
#